data_AF-A0A6L6QIU6-F1
#
_entry.id   AF-A0A6L6QIU6-F1
#
_cell.length_a   1.000
_cell.length_b   1.000
_cell.length_c   1.000
_cell.angle_alpha   90.00
_cell.angle_beta   90.00
_cell.angle_gamma   90.00
#
_symmetry.space_group_name_H-M   'P 1'
#
loop_
_entity.id
_entity.type
_entity.pdbx_description
1 polymer ?
#
loop_
_entity_poly.entity_id
_entity_poly.type
_entity_poly.pdbx_seq_one_letter_code
_entity_poly.pdbx_strand_id
1 'polypeptide(L)'
;MTDPTKLAPDVEAMLHRLFLAARVKKQACISVERLLAALLVMPPVFGYLNSHLGSERAEMLRTELDSILACEPAPPPAARGMRASLRRVLTMGRGNDDALQTCPEVDTVLVKAFLRVLPKNYLNSTDLLLSVIENSQGEARALLERHGVTRHSLVLFLVRGPHARPTECQVDFPGAGGDLKVVLLDDDFTPQPFVVEVLESVFSMTTDEAERLMMAVHNNGRAVCGLFPAEEAQVKAAQIEALATARQHPLRSCIELP
;
A
#
# COMPACT_ATOMS: atom_id res chain seq x y z
N MET A 1 -1.39 -21.11 18.09
CA MET A 1 -2.09 -21.17 16.79
C MET A 1 -2.43 -19.74 16.42
N THR A 2 -1.78 -19.17 15.41
CA THR A 2 -2.18 -17.87 14.86
C THR A 2 -3.50 -18.05 14.14
N ASP A 3 -4.47 -17.17 14.37
CA ASP A 3 -5.71 -17.16 13.61
C ASP A 3 -5.40 -17.05 12.12
N PRO A 4 -6.13 -17.77 11.25
CA PRO A 4 -5.92 -17.65 9.81
C PRO A 4 -6.22 -16.22 9.37
N THR A 5 -5.31 -15.63 8.60
CA THR A 5 -5.50 -14.32 7.97
C THR A 5 -6.83 -14.31 7.20
N LYS A 6 -7.69 -13.34 7.50
CA LYS A 6 -9.01 -13.21 6.88
C LYS A 6 -8.95 -12.24 5.70
N LEU A 7 -9.68 -12.55 4.63
CA LEU A 7 -9.95 -11.58 3.58
C LEU A 7 -11.06 -10.64 4.04
N ALA A 8 -10.98 -9.39 3.62
CA ALA A 8 -12.11 -8.48 3.74
C ALA A 8 -13.32 -9.05 2.94
N PRO A 9 -14.56 -8.97 3.44
CA PRO A 9 -15.72 -9.59 2.80
C PRO A 9 -15.95 -9.12 1.34
N ASP A 10 -15.64 -7.86 1.07
CA ASP A 10 -15.74 -7.25 -0.24
C ASP A 10 -14.66 -7.78 -1.21
N VAL A 11 -13.44 -8.02 -0.72
CA VAL A 11 -12.36 -8.69 -1.45
C VAL A 11 -12.72 -10.13 -1.74
N GLU A 12 -13.23 -10.88 -0.77
CA GLU A 12 -13.68 -12.26 -0.95
C GLU A 12 -14.77 -12.34 -2.04
N ALA A 13 -15.78 -11.45 -1.96
CA ALA A 13 -16.84 -11.36 -2.95
C ALA A 13 -16.32 -10.95 -4.33
N MET A 14 -15.34 -10.04 -4.40
CA MET A 14 -14.69 -9.64 -5.65
C MET A 14 -13.97 -10.81 -6.31
N LEU A 15 -13.14 -11.54 -5.55
CA LEU A 15 -12.47 -12.73 -6.05
C LEU A 15 -13.50 -13.78 -6.48
N HIS A 16 -14.60 -13.97 -5.74
CA HIS A 16 -15.66 -14.88 -6.17
C HIS A 16 -16.29 -14.53 -7.51
N ARG A 17 -16.63 -13.27 -7.73
CA ARG A 17 -17.14 -12.82 -9.02
C ARG A 17 -16.12 -13.00 -10.14
N LEU A 18 -14.85 -12.68 -9.88
CA LEU A 18 -13.77 -12.83 -10.85
C LEU A 18 -13.62 -14.30 -11.29
N PHE A 19 -13.61 -15.22 -10.32
CA PHE A 19 -13.48 -16.65 -10.58
C PHE A 19 -14.70 -17.22 -11.32
N LEU A 20 -15.92 -16.81 -10.94
CA LEU A 20 -17.14 -17.22 -11.64
C LEU A 20 -17.17 -16.70 -13.09
N ALA A 21 -16.81 -15.44 -13.32
CA ALA A 21 -16.79 -14.85 -14.66
C ALA A 21 -15.80 -15.58 -15.59
N ALA A 22 -14.62 -15.93 -15.08
CA ALA A 22 -13.64 -16.71 -15.81
C ALA A 22 -14.16 -18.12 -16.17
N ARG A 23 -14.89 -18.78 -15.26
CA ARG A 23 -15.54 -20.07 -15.54
C ARG A 23 -16.57 -19.97 -16.66
N VAL A 24 -17.46 -18.99 -16.61
CA VAL A 24 -18.51 -18.78 -17.64
C VAL A 24 -17.88 -18.53 -19.01
N LYS A 25 -16.76 -17.78 -19.06
CA LYS A 25 -16.01 -17.51 -20.28
C LYS A 25 -15.07 -18.63 -20.71
N LYS A 26 -15.04 -19.77 -20.00
CA LYS A 26 -14.13 -20.91 -20.23
C LYS A 26 -12.65 -20.51 -20.30
N GLN A 27 -12.25 -19.54 -19.49
CA GLN A 27 -10.87 -19.10 -19.41
C GLN A 27 -10.04 -20.12 -18.63
N ALA A 28 -8.89 -20.51 -19.17
CA ALA A 28 -8.00 -21.44 -18.50
C ALA A 28 -7.32 -20.81 -17.27
N CYS A 29 -7.03 -19.50 -17.30
CA CYS A 29 -6.43 -18.78 -16.18
C CYS A 29 -6.95 -17.34 -16.00
N ILE A 30 -6.84 -16.84 -14.77
CA ILE A 30 -7.00 -15.41 -14.46
C ILE A 30 -5.62 -14.73 -14.58
N SER A 31 -5.55 -13.65 -15.37
CA SER A 31 -4.37 -12.78 -15.52
C SER A 31 -4.31 -11.69 -14.44
N VAL A 32 -3.15 -11.06 -14.26
CA VAL A 32 -3.00 -9.94 -13.30
C VAL A 32 -3.82 -8.73 -13.74
N GLU A 33 -3.96 -8.50 -15.05
CA GLU A 33 -4.77 -7.45 -15.64
C GLU A 33 -6.25 -7.59 -15.26
N ARG A 34 -6.78 -8.83 -15.27
CA ARG A 34 -8.16 -9.10 -14.82
C ARG A 34 -8.33 -8.89 -13.32
N LEU A 35 -7.35 -9.31 -12.52
CA LEU A 35 -7.34 -9.04 -11.09
C LEU A 35 -7.30 -7.52 -10.83
N LEU A 36 -6.44 -6.80 -11.55
CA LEU A 36 -6.32 -5.35 -11.48
C LEU A 36 -7.64 -4.68 -11.84
N ALA A 37 -8.29 -5.05 -12.95
CA ALA A 37 -9.58 -4.49 -13.36
C ALA A 37 -10.66 -4.67 -12.28
N ALA A 38 -10.70 -5.84 -11.64
CA ALA A 38 -11.60 -6.11 -10.52
C ALA A 38 -11.26 -5.27 -9.28
N LEU A 39 -9.98 -4.97 -9.03
CA LEU A 39 -9.54 -4.09 -7.95
C LEU A 39 -9.86 -2.61 -8.23
N LEU A 40 -9.72 -2.14 -9.48
CA LEU A 40 -9.90 -0.72 -9.83
C LEU A 40 -11.31 -0.18 -9.58
N VAL A 41 -12.30 -1.07 -9.54
CA VAL A 41 -13.70 -0.74 -9.24
C VAL A 41 -14.05 -0.84 -7.75
N MET A 42 -13.13 -1.34 -6.91
CA MET A 42 -13.36 -1.45 -5.47
C MET A 42 -13.32 -0.06 -4.82
N PRO A 43 -14.26 0.29 -3.92
CA PRO A 43 -14.37 1.65 -3.39
C PRO A 43 -13.08 2.22 -2.78
N PRO A 44 -12.28 1.49 -1.98
CA PRO A 44 -11.02 2.03 -1.43
C PRO A 44 -9.99 2.35 -2.52
N VAL A 45 -9.86 1.49 -3.53
CA VAL A 45 -8.94 1.67 -4.66
C VAL A 45 -9.43 2.79 -5.57
N PHE A 46 -10.73 2.84 -5.86
CA PHE A 46 -11.35 3.90 -6.64
C PHE A 46 -11.17 5.27 -5.97
N GLY A 47 -11.36 5.34 -4.64
CA GLY A 47 -11.10 6.53 -3.84
C GLY A 47 -9.64 6.99 -3.94
N TYR A 48 -8.69 6.07 -3.78
CA TYR A 48 -7.27 6.34 -4.00
C TYR A 48 -7.00 6.92 -5.39
N LEU A 49 -7.46 6.25 -6.44
CA LEU A 49 -7.19 6.70 -7.82
C LEU A 49 -7.76 8.08 -8.11
N ASN A 50 -8.98 8.38 -7.66
CA ASN A 50 -9.57 9.70 -7.88
C ASN A 50 -8.86 10.79 -7.08
N SER A 51 -8.44 10.50 -5.85
CA SER A 51 -7.65 11.45 -5.05
C SER A 51 -6.26 11.69 -5.64
N HIS A 52 -5.62 10.65 -6.17
CA HIS A 52 -4.24 10.70 -6.68
C HIS A 52 -4.14 11.20 -8.13
N LEU A 53 -5.02 10.73 -9.01
CA LEU A 53 -4.98 11.03 -10.45
C LEU A 53 -6.01 12.08 -10.89
N GLY A 54 -7.09 12.26 -10.13
CA GLY A 54 -8.31 12.91 -10.60
C GLY A 54 -9.20 11.96 -11.41
N SER A 55 -10.48 12.30 -11.55
CA SER A 55 -11.48 11.43 -12.16
C SER A 55 -11.19 11.10 -13.63
N GLU A 56 -10.77 12.09 -14.41
CA GLU A 56 -10.49 11.94 -15.85
C GLU A 56 -9.34 10.96 -16.11
N ARG A 57 -8.19 11.15 -15.44
CA ARG A 57 -7.04 10.26 -15.59
C ARG A 57 -7.30 8.86 -15.04
N ALA A 58 -8.04 8.75 -13.94
CA ALA A 58 -8.46 7.46 -13.42
C ALA A 58 -9.36 6.70 -14.41
N GLU A 59 -10.19 7.41 -15.18
CA GLU A 59 -11.02 6.82 -16.24
C GLU A 59 -10.20 6.43 -17.48
N MET A 60 -9.21 7.24 -17.86
CA MET A 60 -8.25 6.89 -18.92
C MET A 60 -7.51 5.59 -18.61
N LEU A 61 -7.02 5.44 -17.37
CA LEU A 61 -6.35 4.22 -16.90
C LEU A 61 -7.26 2.99 -17.05
N ARG A 62 -8.54 3.09 -16.66
CA ARG A 62 -9.51 2.00 -16.81
C ARG A 62 -9.77 1.65 -18.28
N THR A 63 -9.97 2.66 -19.12
CA THR A 63 -10.19 2.48 -20.56
C THR A 63 -9.02 1.78 -21.26
N GLU A 64 -7.79 2.15 -20.88
CA GLU A 64 -6.59 1.52 -21.42
C GLU A 64 -6.45 0.07 -20.92
N LEU A 65 -6.77 -0.21 -19.64
CA LEU A 65 -6.83 -1.58 -19.12
C LEU A 65 -7.86 -2.43 -19.86
N ASP A 66 -9.04 -1.89 -20.15
CA ASP A 66 -10.08 -2.60 -20.90
C ASP A 66 -9.62 -2.92 -22.33
N SER A 67 -8.83 -2.02 -22.94
CA SER A 67 -8.22 -2.25 -24.26
C SER A 67 -7.18 -3.37 -24.22
N ILE A 68 -6.34 -3.42 -23.17
CA ILE A 68 -5.38 -4.52 -22.94
C ILE A 68 -6.13 -5.85 -22.79
N LEU A 69 -7.18 -5.88 -21.98
CA LEU A 69 -8.00 -7.06 -21.72
C LEU A 69 -8.74 -7.56 -22.97
N ALA A 70 -9.12 -6.66 -23.89
CA ALA A 70 -9.74 -7.02 -25.16
C ALA A 70 -8.76 -7.67 -26.15
N CYS A 71 -7.48 -7.34 -26.04
CA CYS A 71 -6.39 -7.87 -26.88
C CYS A 71 -5.76 -9.15 -26.33
N GLU A 72 -6.13 -9.60 -25.12
CA GLU A 72 -5.53 -10.79 -24.53
C GLU A 72 -5.80 -12.05 -25.38
N PRO A 73 -4.75 -12.83 -25.71
CA PRO A 73 -4.92 -14.06 -26.46
C PRO A 73 -5.72 -15.08 -25.66
N ALA A 74 -6.42 -15.97 -26.36
CA ALA A 74 -7.09 -17.10 -25.73
C ALA A 74 -6.07 -17.90 -24.90
N PRO A 75 -6.42 -18.27 -23.65
CA PRO A 75 -5.44 -18.87 -22.75
C PRO A 75 -5.01 -20.26 -23.26
N PRO A 76 -3.74 -20.64 -23.07
CA PRO A 76 -3.26 -21.96 -23.45
C PRO A 76 -4.01 -23.06 -22.67
N PRO A 77 -4.11 -24.28 -23.21
CA PRO A 77 -4.77 -25.39 -22.52
C PRO A 77 -4.08 -25.67 -21.17
N ALA A 78 -4.92 -25.76 -20.14
CA ALA A 78 -4.60 -25.90 -18.73
C ALA A 78 -3.38 -26.78 -18.36
N ALA A 79 -2.44 -26.24 -17.58
CA ALA A 79 -1.49 -27.03 -16.78
C ALA A 79 -2.09 -27.26 -15.37
N ARG A 80 -1.96 -28.47 -14.82
CA ARG A 80 -2.75 -28.92 -13.66
C ARG A 80 -2.48 -28.15 -12.35
N GLY A 81 -3.53 -27.53 -11.80
CA GLY A 81 -3.79 -27.37 -10.35
C GLY A 81 -3.35 -26.06 -9.68
N MET A 82 -4.26 -25.48 -8.88
CA MET A 82 -3.93 -24.43 -7.90
C MET A 82 -3.06 -25.03 -6.78
N ARG A 83 -2.01 -24.33 -6.34
CA ARG A 83 -1.21 -24.77 -5.18
C ARG A 83 -2.10 -24.91 -3.94
N ALA A 84 -1.97 -26.03 -3.22
CA ALA A 84 -2.79 -26.36 -2.05
C ALA A 84 -2.86 -25.24 -0.99
N SER A 85 -1.83 -24.38 -0.94
CA SER A 85 -1.73 -23.22 -0.07
C SER A 85 -2.80 -22.15 -0.34
N LEU A 86 -3.12 -21.84 -1.60
CA LEU A 86 -4.16 -20.85 -1.96
C LEU A 86 -5.58 -21.41 -1.78
N ARG A 87 -5.74 -22.74 -1.94
CA ARG A 87 -7.03 -23.43 -1.75
C ARG A 87 -7.54 -23.35 -0.31
N ARG A 88 -6.63 -23.37 0.67
CA ARG A 88 -6.97 -23.19 2.09
C ARG A 88 -7.29 -21.73 2.44
N VAL A 89 -6.64 -20.79 1.77
CA VAL A 89 -6.74 -19.36 2.05
C VAL A 89 -7.99 -18.73 1.45
N LEU A 90 -8.41 -19.16 0.26
CA LEU A 90 -9.57 -18.58 -0.42
C LEU A 90 -10.89 -19.26 -0.07
N THR A 91 -10.92 -20.40 0.65
CA THR A 91 -12.14 -21.17 0.97
C THR A 91 -13.16 -21.32 -0.18
N MET A 92 -12.67 -21.27 -1.41
CA MET A 92 -13.50 -21.17 -2.61
C MET A 92 -13.42 -22.50 -3.36
N GLY A 93 -14.27 -23.42 -2.92
CA GLY A 93 -14.40 -24.73 -3.54
C GLY A 93 -14.90 -25.79 -2.58
N ARG A 94 -16.16 -25.70 -2.13
CA ARG A 94 -16.91 -26.93 -1.83
C ARG A 94 -17.32 -27.54 -3.16
N GLY A 95 -16.50 -28.46 -3.66
CA GLY A 95 -16.78 -29.23 -4.88
C GLY A 95 -15.51 -29.76 -5.50
N ASN A 96 -15.41 -31.10 -5.59
CA ASN A 96 -14.39 -31.77 -6.40
C ASN A 96 -14.61 -31.43 -7.89
N ASP A 97 -13.50 -31.27 -8.61
CA ASP A 97 -13.33 -31.50 -10.05
C ASP A 97 -13.32 -30.37 -11.11
N ASP A 98 -13.43 -29.07 -10.79
CA ASP A 98 -13.12 -28.00 -11.78
C ASP A 98 -12.46 -26.76 -11.14
N ALA A 99 -11.22 -26.91 -10.68
CA ALA A 99 -10.47 -25.80 -10.08
C ALA A 99 -10.06 -24.79 -11.16
N LEU A 100 -10.68 -23.61 -11.15
CA LEU A 100 -10.25 -22.48 -11.98
C LEU A 100 -8.77 -22.16 -11.66
N GLN A 101 -7.96 -21.94 -12.68
CA GLN A 101 -6.53 -21.70 -12.51
C GLN A 101 -6.25 -20.21 -12.37
N THR A 102 -5.30 -19.87 -11.51
CA THR A 102 -4.62 -18.58 -11.48
C THR A 102 -3.31 -18.73 -12.24
N CYS A 103 -2.89 -17.70 -12.96
CA CYS A 103 -1.53 -17.73 -13.52
C CYS A 103 -0.50 -17.69 -12.37
N PRO A 104 0.74 -18.19 -12.56
CA PRO A 104 1.78 -18.17 -11.52
C PRO A 104 2.07 -16.78 -10.95
N GLU A 105 1.81 -15.75 -11.74
CA GLU A 105 1.97 -14.36 -11.35
C GLU A 105 0.88 -13.90 -10.38
N VAL A 106 -0.38 -14.24 -10.63
CA VAL A 106 -1.49 -13.99 -9.69
C VAL A 106 -1.25 -14.73 -8.37
N ASP A 107 -0.74 -15.96 -8.42
CA ASP A 107 -0.35 -16.69 -7.21
C ASP A 107 0.69 -15.92 -6.39
N THR A 108 1.69 -15.35 -7.08
CA THR A 108 2.74 -14.56 -6.44
C THR A 108 2.17 -13.30 -5.79
N VAL A 109 1.33 -12.56 -6.51
CA VAL A 109 0.64 -11.37 -6.00
C VAL A 109 -0.19 -11.71 -4.77
N LEU A 110 -1.01 -12.76 -4.81
CA LEU A 110 -1.85 -13.15 -3.67
C LEU A 110 -1.00 -13.56 -2.47
N VAL A 111 -0.06 -14.49 -2.65
CA VAL A 111 0.81 -14.97 -1.56
C VAL A 111 1.58 -13.81 -0.92
N LYS A 112 2.15 -12.90 -1.72
CA LYS A 112 2.88 -11.74 -1.20
C LYS A 112 1.97 -10.78 -0.44
N ALA A 113 0.73 -10.60 -0.87
CA ALA A 113 -0.25 -9.80 -0.15
C ALA A 113 -0.59 -10.44 1.22
N PHE A 114 -0.80 -11.76 1.26
CA PHE A 114 -1.03 -12.48 2.53
C PHE A 114 0.15 -12.38 3.49
N LEU A 115 1.37 -12.56 3.00
CA LEU A 115 2.59 -12.46 3.82
C LEU A 115 2.73 -11.06 4.44
N ARG A 116 2.36 -10.00 3.71
CA ARG A 116 2.42 -8.62 4.21
C ARG A 116 1.51 -8.40 5.42
N VAL A 117 0.32 -9.01 5.41
CA VAL A 117 -0.70 -8.75 6.44
C VAL A 117 -0.70 -9.77 7.58
N LEU A 118 0.29 -10.66 7.66
CA LEU A 118 0.38 -11.65 8.74
C LEU A 118 0.27 -11.05 10.15
N PRO A 119 0.86 -9.86 10.47
CA PRO A 119 0.68 -9.25 11.78
C PRO A 119 -0.77 -8.78 12.04
N LYS A 120 -1.44 -8.28 10.99
CA LYS A 120 -2.80 -7.71 11.06
C LYS A 120 -3.90 -8.77 10.94
N ASN A 121 -3.57 -9.94 10.36
CA ASN A 121 -4.49 -11.02 10.01
C ASN A 121 -5.73 -10.58 9.20
N TYR A 122 -5.60 -9.49 8.43
CA TYR A 122 -6.69 -8.93 7.63
C TYR A 122 -6.15 -8.35 6.31
N LEU A 123 -6.68 -8.83 5.18
CA LEU A 123 -6.27 -8.44 3.83
C LEU A 123 -7.38 -7.64 3.13
N ASN A 124 -7.11 -6.39 2.78
CA ASN A 124 -8.06 -5.53 2.05
C ASN A 124 -7.67 -5.31 0.57
N SER A 125 -8.50 -4.58 -0.18
CA SER A 125 -8.28 -4.34 -1.61
C SER A 125 -7.05 -3.47 -1.90
N THR A 126 -6.69 -2.55 -1.01
CA THR A 126 -5.48 -1.72 -1.18
C THR A 126 -4.20 -2.50 -0.88
N ASP A 127 -4.21 -3.47 0.02
CA ASP A 127 -3.09 -4.41 0.24
C ASP A 127 -2.84 -5.26 -1.01
N LEU A 128 -3.93 -5.71 -1.65
CA LEU A 128 -3.87 -6.43 -2.92
C LEU A 128 -3.33 -5.54 -4.04
N LEU A 129 -3.82 -4.30 -4.18
CA LEU A 129 -3.30 -3.35 -5.17
C LEU A 129 -1.81 -3.08 -4.95
N LEU A 130 -1.38 -2.87 -3.70
CA LEU A 130 0.02 -2.71 -3.36
C LEU A 130 0.83 -3.95 -3.76
N SER A 131 0.28 -5.15 -3.55
CA SER A 131 0.93 -6.39 -4.00
C SER A 131 1.02 -6.50 -5.51
N VAL A 132 0.00 -6.06 -6.26
CA VAL A 132 0.04 -5.97 -7.73
C VAL A 132 1.16 -5.02 -8.16
N ILE A 133 1.21 -3.80 -7.60
CA ILE A 133 2.25 -2.81 -7.93
C ILE A 133 3.66 -3.37 -7.68
N GLU A 134 3.87 -4.08 -6.56
CA GLU A 134 5.21 -4.56 -6.19
C GLU A 134 5.64 -5.83 -6.92
N ASN A 135 4.71 -6.72 -7.28
CA ASN A 135 5.03 -8.08 -7.73
C ASN A 135 4.59 -8.41 -9.15
N SER A 136 3.72 -7.59 -9.76
CA SER A 136 3.37 -7.79 -11.17
C SER A 136 4.55 -7.50 -12.09
N GLN A 137 4.53 -8.19 -13.21
CA GLN A 137 5.43 -8.09 -14.34
C GLN A 137 4.59 -7.79 -15.59
N GLY A 138 5.18 -7.19 -16.61
CA GLY A 138 4.47 -6.94 -17.87
C GLY A 138 3.48 -5.77 -17.83
N GLU A 139 2.32 -5.94 -18.47
CA GLU A 139 1.47 -4.83 -18.91
C GLU A 139 0.73 -4.16 -17.75
N ALA A 140 0.24 -4.93 -16.76
CA ALA A 140 -0.38 -4.37 -15.56
C ALA A 140 0.54 -3.37 -14.83
N ARG A 141 1.82 -3.72 -14.66
CA ARG A 141 2.82 -2.83 -14.04
C ARG A 141 3.09 -1.61 -14.90
N ALA A 142 3.38 -1.82 -16.18
CA ALA A 142 3.70 -0.74 -17.12
C ALA A 142 2.53 0.26 -17.26
N LEU A 143 1.29 -0.23 -17.22
CA LEU A 143 0.09 0.60 -17.20
C LEU A 143 0.05 1.47 -15.94
N LEU A 144 0.17 0.88 -14.76
CA LEU A 144 0.14 1.63 -13.49
C LEU A 144 1.25 2.69 -13.43
N GLU A 145 2.47 2.33 -13.83
CA GLU A 145 3.62 3.26 -13.87
C GLU A 145 3.41 4.41 -14.87
N ARG A 146 2.89 4.15 -16.08
CA ARG A 146 2.57 5.19 -17.08
C ARG A 146 1.59 6.24 -16.55
N HIS A 147 0.62 5.80 -15.76
CA HIS A 147 -0.37 6.69 -15.13
C HIS A 147 0.10 7.28 -13.79
N GLY A 148 1.33 6.99 -13.35
CA GLY A 148 1.87 7.52 -12.09
C GLY A 148 1.32 6.84 -10.83
N VAL A 149 0.70 5.67 -10.96
CA VAL A 149 0.30 4.82 -9.84
C VAL A 149 1.52 4.00 -9.42
N THR A 150 2.15 4.42 -8.32
CA THR A 150 3.41 3.83 -7.85
C THR A 150 3.23 3.31 -6.43
N ARG A 151 4.20 2.48 -5.99
CA ARG A 151 4.27 2.03 -4.60
C ARG A 151 4.24 3.23 -3.65
N HIS A 152 5.07 4.24 -3.93
CA HIS A 152 5.19 5.42 -3.11
C HIS A 152 3.85 6.18 -3.01
N SER A 153 3.17 6.44 -4.13
CA SER A 153 1.91 7.20 -4.09
C SER A 153 0.79 6.46 -3.36
N LEU A 154 0.68 5.14 -3.53
CA LEU A 154 -0.31 4.35 -2.79
C LEU A 154 0.01 4.31 -1.30
N VAL A 155 1.25 4.03 -0.93
CA VAL A 155 1.67 3.98 0.48
C VAL A 155 1.47 5.34 1.17
N LEU A 156 1.80 6.43 0.48
CA LEU A 156 1.56 7.78 0.98
C LEU A 156 0.07 8.03 1.24
N PHE A 157 -0.80 7.61 0.32
CA PHE A 157 -2.25 7.68 0.50
C PHE A 157 -2.74 6.83 1.68
N LEU A 158 -2.20 5.62 1.87
CA LEU A 158 -2.60 4.75 2.97
C LEU A 158 -2.25 5.34 4.35
N VAL A 159 -1.12 6.04 4.45
CA VAL A 159 -0.68 6.68 5.70
C VAL A 159 -1.33 8.05 5.94
N ARG A 160 -1.58 8.83 4.88
CA ARG A 160 -2.08 10.22 5.01
C ARG A 160 -3.59 10.36 4.76
N GLY A 161 -4.23 9.39 4.12
CA GLY A 161 -5.63 9.44 3.71
C GLY A 161 -5.91 10.33 2.48
N PRO A 162 -7.19 10.40 2.03
CA PRO A 162 -7.61 11.10 0.80
C PRO A 162 -7.47 12.62 0.84
N HIS A 163 -7.28 13.19 2.04
CA HIS A 163 -7.12 14.63 2.27
C HIS A 163 -5.76 14.97 2.86
N ALA A 164 -4.72 14.24 2.44
CA ALA A 164 -3.35 14.56 2.76
C ALA A 164 -3.02 16.00 2.32
N ARG A 165 -3.30 16.99 3.17
CA ARG A 165 -2.73 18.32 3.03
C ARG A 165 -1.21 18.12 3.08
N PRO A 166 -0.41 18.87 2.29
CA PRO A 166 1.00 19.02 2.64
C PRO A 166 1.01 19.38 4.11
N THR A 167 1.63 18.51 4.91
CA THR A 167 1.83 18.60 6.36
C THR A 167 1.17 19.84 6.97
N GLU A 168 0.04 19.68 7.68
CA GLU A 168 -0.52 20.69 8.60
C GLU A 168 0.45 20.96 9.78
N CYS A 169 1.73 21.18 9.47
CA CYS A 169 2.81 21.64 10.33
C CYS A 169 3.09 23.13 10.09
N GLN A 170 2.44 23.75 9.09
CA GLN A 170 2.31 25.21 9.03
C GLN A 170 1.16 25.66 9.92
N VAL A 171 1.32 25.43 11.21
CA VAL A 171 0.64 26.22 12.21
C VAL A 171 1.40 27.54 12.23
N ASP A 172 0.79 28.59 11.66
CA ASP A 172 1.18 29.95 12.02
C ASP A 172 1.03 30.01 13.53
N PHE A 173 2.17 29.98 14.24
CA PHE A 173 2.24 30.27 15.67
C PHE A 173 2.67 31.74 15.80
N PRO A 174 1.77 32.72 15.56
CA PRO A 174 2.12 34.11 15.74
C PRO A 174 2.41 34.35 17.23
N GLY A 175 3.69 34.39 17.60
CA GLY A 175 4.13 34.83 18.91
C GLY A 175 4.20 33.78 20.02
N ALA A 176 4.30 32.48 19.71
CA ALA A 176 4.65 31.48 20.74
C ALA A 176 6.13 31.64 21.09
N GLY A 177 6.45 32.45 22.10
CA GLY A 177 7.81 32.64 22.64
C GLY A 177 8.34 31.43 23.41
N GLY A 178 7.92 30.21 23.06
CA GLY A 178 8.29 28.96 23.74
C GLY A 178 8.66 27.86 22.76
N ASP A 179 9.38 26.87 23.26
CA ASP A 179 9.83 25.73 22.45
C ASP A 179 8.65 24.87 21.99
N LEU A 180 8.72 24.40 20.74
CA LEU A 180 7.77 23.50 20.11
C LEU A 180 8.31 22.07 20.08
N LYS A 181 7.42 21.09 20.21
CA LYS A 181 7.76 19.68 20.06
C LYS A 181 7.84 19.33 18.57
N VAL A 182 8.93 18.70 18.15
CA VAL A 182 8.95 17.93 16.90
C VAL A 182 8.66 16.48 17.24
N VAL A 183 7.64 15.90 16.62
CA VAL A 183 7.16 14.55 16.91
C VAL A 183 7.19 13.71 15.65
N LEU A 184 7.77 12.52 15.71
CA LEU A 184 7.65 11.50 14.66
C LEU A 184 6.43 10.63 14.89
N LEU A 185 5.76 10.25 13.80
CA LEU A 185 4.59 9.38 13.80
C LEU A 185 4.96 8.02 13.17
N ASP A 186 4.50 6.93 13.79
CA ASP A 186 4.72 5.58 13.28
C ASP A 186 3.86 5.29 12.05
N ASP A 187 4.37 4.41 11.18
CA ASP A 187 3.64 3.89 10.03
C ASP A 187 4.13 2.48 9.66
N ASP A 188 3.29 1.70 8.98
CA ASP A 188 3.59 0.30 8.66
C ASP A 188 4.59 0.09 7.49
N PHE A 189 5.07 1.16 6.85
CA PHE A 189 5.80 1.06 5.58
C PHE A 189 7.22 1.65 5.63
N THR A 190 7.51 2.51 6.59
CA THR A 190 8.84 3.08 6.79
C THR A 190 9.74 2.08 7.52
N PRO A 191 10.89 1.67 6.94
CA PRO A 191 11.82 0.77 7.62
C PRO A 191 12.40 1.39 8.88
N GLN A 192 12.45 0.63 9.98
CA GLN A 192 13.08 1.06 11.24
C GLN A 192 14.52 1.61 11.07
N PRO A 193 15.42 0.99 10.27
CA PRO A 193 16.76 1.54 10.05
C PRO A 193 16.75 2.92 9.39
N PHE A 194 15.75 3.21 8.55
CA PHE A 194 15.62 4.54 7.96
C PHE A 194 15.15 5.57 8.99
N VAL A 195 14.27 5.19 9.93
CA VAL A 195 13.89 6.08 11.05
C VAL A 195 15.09 6.43 11.90
N VAL A 196 15.98 5.46 12.17
CA VAL A 196 17.26 5.70 12.87
C VAL A 196 18.14 6.67 12.09
N GLU A 197 18.34 6.46 10.78
CA GLU A 197 19.10 7.37 9.89
C GLU A 197 18.56 8.81 9.95
N VAL A 198 17.23 8.97 9.93
CA VAL A 198 16.57 10.29 10.06
C VAL A 198 16.86 10.91 11.42
N LEU A 199 16.77 10.14 12.50
CA LEU A 199 17.01 10.63 13.86
C LEU A 199 18.48 11.07 14.06
N GLU A 200 19.43 10.29 13.59
CA GLU A 200 20.86 10.63 13.63
C GLU A 200 21.16 11.88 12.79
N SER A 201 20.64 11.97 11.56
CA SER A 201 20.96 13.07 10.65
C SER A 201 20.29 14.40 11.00
N VAL A 202 19.04 14.39 11.47
CA VAL A 202 18.25 15.61 11.73
C VAL A 202 18.41 16.11 13.16
N PHE A 203 18.60 15.21 14.12
CA PHE A 203 18.66 15.54 15.55
C PHE A 203 20.05 15.34 16.15
N SER A 204 21.04 14.90 15.36
CA SER A 204 22.41 14.63 15.83
C SER A 204 22.44 13.63 16.98
N MET A 205 21.47 12.70 17.02
CA MET A 205 21.41 11.64 18.01
C MET A 205 22.51 10.62 17.76
N THR A 206 23.03 10.02 18.84
CA THR A 206 23.81 8.79 18.72
C THR A 206 22.91 7.63 18.27
N THR A 207 23.50 6.58 17.69
CA THR A 207 22.76 5.39 17.27
C THR A 207 21.90 4.80 18.40
N ASP A 208 22.45 4.69 19.61
CA ASP A 208 21.72 4.16 20.78
C ASP A 208 20.52 5.05 21.19
N GLU A 209 20.62 6.36 21.06
CA GLU A 209 19.51 7.29 21.31
C GLU A 209 18.45 7.17 20.22
N ALA A 210 18.88 7.14 18.96
CA ALA A 210 18.01 7.03 17.80
C ALA A 210 17.24 5.69 17.79
N GLU A 211 17.89 4.57 18.10
CA GLU A 211 17.24 3.26 18.20
C GLU A 211 16.20 3.23 19.33
N ARG A 212 16.52 3.78 20.51
CA ARG A 212 15.57 3.86 21.63
C ARG A 212 14.36 4.70 21.29
N LEU A 213 14.56 5.86 20.66
CA LEU A 213 13.46 6.74 20.28
C LEU A 213 12.64 6.14 19.13
N MET A 214 13.28 5.53 18.13
CA MET A 214 12.60 4.79 17.05
C MET A 214 11.69 3.70 17.63
N MET A 215 12.17 2.90 18.58
CA MET A 215 11.33 1.90 19.24
C MET A 215 10.18 2.54 20.02
N ALA A 216 10.38 3.72 20.62
CA ALA A 216 9.30 4.46 21.27
C ALA A 216 8.25 4.95 20.26
N VAL A 217 8.66 5.41 19.08
CA VAL A 217 7.74 5.75 17.98
C VAL A 217 6.94 4.51 17.59
N HIS A 218 7.62 3.40 17.29
CA HIS A 218 6.99 2.16 16.84
C HIS A 218 5.99 1.59 17.86
N ASN A 219 6.38 1.53 19.13
CA ASN A 219 5.55 0.92 20.16
C ASN A 219 4.37 1.81 20.59
N ASN A 220 4.53 3.13 20.57
CA ASN A 220 3.52 4.07 21.06
C ASN A 220 2.75 4.77 19.93
N GLY A 221 3.07 4.48 18.67
CA GLY A 221 2.54 5.13 17.48
C GLY A 221 3.12 6.53 17.19
N ARG A 222 3.85 7.13 18.15
CA ARG A 222 4.50 8.44 18.03
C ARG A 222 5.51 8.69 19.15
N ALA A 223 6.48 9.57 18.93
CA ALA A 223 7.36 10.06 19.99
C ALA A 223 7.93 11.46 19.72
N VAL A 224 8.12 12.22 20.80
CA VAL A 224 8.76 13.54 20.76
C VAL A 224 10.27 13.36 20.52
N CYS A 225 10.77 13.94 19.44
CA CYS A 225 12.19 13.91 19.09
C CYS A 225 12.99 15.00 19.80
N GLY A 226 12.33 16.11 20.14
CA GLY A 226 12.93 17.20 20.93
C GLY A 226 12.04 18.43 20.99
N LEU A 227 12.47 19.40 21.79
CA LEU A 227 11.89 20.73 21.93
C LEU A 227 12.80 21.75 21.25
N PHE A 228 12.25 22.58 20.37
CA PHE A 228 13.03 23.53 19.57
C PHE A 228 12.28 24.85 19.42
N PRO A 229 12.99 25.98 19.27
CA PRO A 229 12.37 27.22 18.81
C PRO A 229 11.61 27.02 17.50
N ALA A 230 10.58 27.83 17.26
CA ALA A 230 9.66 27.62 16.14
C ALA A 230 10.34 27.46 14.77
N GLU A 231 11.33 28.31 14.46
CA GLU A 231 12.08 28.24 13.21
C GLU A 231 12.87 26.93 13.07
N GLU A 232 13.52 26.48 14.15
CA GLU A 232 14.31 25.24 14.13
C GLU A 232 13.39 24.00 14.04
N ALA A 233 12.24 24.01 14.73
CA ALA A 233 11.25 22.94 14.61
C ALA A 233 10.74 22.80 13.16
N GLN A 234 10.46 23.92 12.49
CA GLN A 234 10.04 23.95 11.09
C GLN A 234 11.12 23.41 10.15
N VAL A 235 12.38 23.84 10.33
CA VAL A 235 13.50 23.35 9.53
C VAL A 235 13.68 21.83 9.69
N LYS A 236 13.63 21.31 10.93
CA LYS A 236 13.75 19.87 11.18
C LYS A 236 12.60 19.07 10.57
N ALA A 237 11.36 19.55 10.71
CA ALA A 237 10.20 18.90 10.07
C ALA A 237 10.35 18.84 8.55
N ALA A 238 10.80 19.93 7.92
CA ALA A 238 11.06 19.98 6.48
C ALA A 238 12.21 19.05 6.04
N GLN A 239 13.27 18.92 6.85
CA GLN A 239 14.37 17.98 6.59
C GLN A 239 13.89 16.52 6.61
N ILE A 240 13.06 16.16 7.59
CA ILE A 240 12.45 14.82 7.68
C ILE A 240 11.61 14.54 6.43
N GLU A 241 10.75 15.47 6.02
CA GLU A 241 9.91 15.31 4.83
C GLU A 241 10.73 15.18 3.54
N ALA A 242 11.81 15.96 3.41
CA ALA A 242 12.73 15.86 2.28
C ALA A 242 13.43 14.49 2.22
N LEU A 243 13.95 13.99 3.35
CA LEU A 243 14.58 12.67 3.44
C LEU A 243 13.58 11.54 3.14
N ALA A 244 12.38 11.61 3.72
CA ALA A 244 11.32 10.63 3.51
C ALA A 244 10.91 10.57 2.03
N THR A 245 10.72 11.72 1.40
CA THR A 245 10.40 11.84 -0.03
C THR A 245 11.52 11.28 -0.90
N ALA A 246 12.78 11.65 -0.62
CA ALA A 246 13.94 11.18 -1.39
C ALA A 246 14.12 9.66 -1.33
N ARG A 247 13.77 9.02 -0.19
CA ARG A 247 13.83 7.57 -0.01
C ARG A 247 12.49 6.86 -0.28
N GLN A 248 11.49 7.59 -0.76
CA GLN A 248 10.14 7.08 -1.07
C GLN A 248 9.42 6.42 0.12
N HIS A 249 9.67 6.88 1.34
CA HIS A 249 8.99 6.47 2.56
C HIS A 249 7.87 7.46 2.92
N PRO A 250 6.74 7.00 3.49
CA PRO A 250 5.65 7.89 3.89
C PRO A 250 5.87 8.56 5.25
N LEU A 251 7.05 8.39 5.88
CA LEU A 251 7.36 8.87 7.21
C LEU A 251 6.90 10.32 7.44
N ARG A 252 6.28 10.56 8.59
CA ARG A 252 5.70 11.86 8.94
C ARG A 252 6.26 12.40 10.24
N SER A 253 6.35 13.71 10.29
CA SER A 253 6.53 14.48 11.52
C SER A 253 5.36 15.44 11.73
N CYS A 254 5.16 15.86 12.97
CA CYS A 254 4.29 16.98 13.33
C CYS A 254 4.96 17.93 14.32
N ILE A 255 4.56 19.20 14.28
CA ILE A 255 4.97 20.23 15.24
C ILE A 255 3.81 20.48 16.19
N GLU A 256 4.05 20.37 17.49
CA GLU A 256 3.03 20.52 18.52
C GLU A 256 3.47 21.48 19.62
N LEU A 257 2.49 22.06 20.31
CA LEU A 257 2.73 22.83 21.52
C LEU A 257 3.20 21.92 22.68
N PRO A 258 3.99 22.47 23.62
CA PRO A 258 4.49 21.74 24.77
C PRO A 258 3.39 21.30 25.76
#